data_AF-A0A496AI18-F1
#
_entry.id   AF-A0A496AI18-F1
#
_cell.length_a   1.000
_cell.length_b   1.000
_cell.length_c   1.000
_cell.angle_alpha   90.00
_cell.angle_beta   90.00
_cell.angle_gamma   90.00
#
_symmetry.space_group_name_H-M   'P 1'
#
loop_
_entity.id
_entity.type
_entity.pdbx_description
1 polymer ?
#
loop_
_entity_poly.entity_id
_entity_poly.type
_entity_poly.pdbx_seq_one_letter_code
_entity_poly.pdbx_strand_id
1 'polypeptide(L)' 'MAKYDFAIAVGGAPGQGIETAGESISQIFARYGLNVFTYTAYQSLIRGGHSFLTIR' A
#
# COMPACT_ATOMS: atom_id res chain seq x y z
N MET A 1 18.15 -20.02 -1.64
CA MET A 1 17.81 -18.75 -0.95
C MET A 1 16.30 -18.75 -0.75
N ALA A 2 15.81 -18.73 0.48
CA ALA A 2 14.37 -18.71 0.73
C ALA A 2 13.78 -17.42 0.11
N LYS A 3 12.78 -17.57 -0.76
CA LYS A 3 12.12 -16.46 -1.42
C LYS A 3 11.01 -15.99 -0.49
N TYR A 4 11.28 -14.98 0.32
CA TYR A 4 10.31 -14.39 1.22
C TYR A 4 9.43 -13.40 0.43
N ASP A 5 8.15 -13.73 0.29
CA ASP A 5 7.12 -12.86 -0.28
C ASP A 5 6.36 -12.22 0.90
N PHE A 6 6.25 -10.89 0.91
CA PHE A 6 5.58 -10.16 1.98
C PHE A 6 4.43 -9.35 1.38
N ALA A 7 3.20 -9.65 1.79
CA ALA A 7 2.03 -8.87 1.41
C ALA A 7 1.58 -8.02 2.60
N ILE A 8 1.55 -6.70 2.45
CA ILE A 8 1.07 -5.74 3.45
C ILE A 8 -0.17 -5.05 2.89
N ALA A 9 -1.30 -5.18 3.58
CA ALA A 9 -2.51 -4.44 3.25
C ALA A 9 -2.79 -3.36 4.31
N VAL A 10 -3.00 -2.13 3.84
CA VAL A 10 -3.36 -0.97 4.64
C VAL A 10 -4.75 -0.53 4.20
N GLY A 11 -5.73 -0.62 5.11
CA GLY A 11 -7.10 -0.19 4.87
C GLY A 11 -7.42 1.06 5.68
N GLY A 12 -8.22 1.97 5.12
CA GLY A 12 -8.67 3.15 5.85
C GLY A 12 -9.76 3.93 5.13
N ALA A 13 -10.25 4.97 5.79
CA ALA A 13 -11.18 5.93 5.20
C ALA A 13 -10.43 6.97 4.33
N PRO A 14 -11.12 7.59 3.36
CA PRO A 14 -10.52 8.62 2.50
C PRO A 14 -10.06 9.80 3.37
N GLY A 15 -8.84 10.30 3.13
CA GLY A 15 -8.27 11.41 3.89
C GLY A 15 -7.41 11.01 5.10
N GLN A 16 -7.27 9.72 5.42
CA GLN A 16 -6.37 9.25 6.49
C GLN A 16 -4.92 9.04 6.07
N GLY A 17 -4.54 9.42 4.84
CA GLY A 17 -3.14 9.32 4.38
C GLY A 17 -2.67 7.89 4.08
N ILE A 18 -3.59 6.99 3.74
CA ILE A 18 -3.31 5.57 3.43
C ILE A 18 -2.32 5.44 2.26
N GLU A 19 -2.48 6.30 1.25
CA GLU A 19 -1.60 6.39 0.08
C GLU A 19 -0.19 6.83 0.47
N THR A 20 -0.08 7.88 1.29
CA THR A 20 1.20 8.40 1.79
C THR A 20 1.95 7.38 2.65
N ALA A 21 1.22 6.65 3.50
CA ALA A 21 1.80 5.57 4.29
C ALA A 21 2.29 4.42 3.40
N GLY A 22 1.49 4.03 2.40
CA GLY A 22 1.85 2.99 1.44
C GLY A 22 3.09 3.33 0.61
N GLU A 23 3.17 4.58 0.15
CA GLU A 23 4.32 5.05 -0.62
C GLU A 23 5.59 5.13 0.23
N SER A 24 5.48 5.56 1.49
CA SER A 24 6.62 5.57 2.43
C SER A 24 7.18 4.17 2.63
N ILE A 25 6.31 3.18 2.83
CA ILE A 25 6.71 1.78 2.99
C ILE A 25 7.32 1.24 1.70
N SER A 26 6.73 1.55 0.54
CA SER A 26 7.26 1.15 -0.77
C SER A 26 8.66 1.70 -1.02
N GLN A 27 8.89 2.97 -0.70
CA GLN A 27 10.22 3.59 -0.81
C GLN A 27 11.24 2.96 0.13
N ILE A 28 10.85 2.57 1.35
CA ILE A 28 11.73 1.85 2.28
C ILE A 28 12.15 0.52 1.64
N PHE A 29 11.22 -0.29 1.17
CA PHE A 29 11.54 -1.58 0.56
C PHE A 29 12.36 -1.46 -0.73
N ALA A 30 12.07 -0.46 -1.57
CA ALA A 30 12.85 -0.17 -2.76
C ALA A 30 14.31 0.21 -2.42
N ARG A 31 14.53 0.96 -1.33
CA ARG A 31 15.89 1.29 -0.84
C ARG A 31 16.64 0.07 -0.32
N TYR A 32 15.94 -0.94 0.19
CA TYR A 32 16.54 -2.22 0.59
C TYR A 32 16.80 -3.18 -0.60
N GLY A 33 16.53 -2.76 -1.84
CA GLY A 33 16.75 -3.56 -3.04
C GLY A 33 15.71 -4.66 -3.26
N LEU A 34 14.55 -4.54 -2.61
CA LEU A 34 13.41 -5.43 -2.81
C LEU A 34 12.56 -4.94 -3.99
N ASN A 35 11.97 -5.88 -4.72
CA ASN A 35 10.97 -5.55 -5.74
C ASN A 35 9.65 -5.27 -5.03
N VAL A 36 9.05 -4.11 -5.32
CA VAL A 36 7.83 -3.67 -4.66
C VAL A 36 6.74 -3.42 -5.69
N PHE A 37 5.56 -3.97 -5.44
CA PHE A 37 4.32 -3.76 -6.17
C PHE A 37 3.30 -3.15 -5.23
N THR A 38 2.85 -1.94 -5.54
CA THR A 38 1.75 -1.29 -4.84
C THR A 38 0.47 -1.42 -5.67
N TYR A 39 -0.61 -1.79 -5.03
CA TYR A 39 -1.95 -1.88 -5.60
C TYR A 39 -2.92 -1.14 -4.71
N THR A 40 -3.50 -0.06 -5.23
CA THR A 40 -4.49 0.71 -4.49
C THR A 40 -5.87 0.49 -5.08
N ALA A 41 -6.76 -0.09 -4.29
CA ALA A 41 -8.18 -0.16 -4.53
C ALA A 41 -8.85 1.06 -3.88
N TYR A 42 -9.18 2.06 -4.69
CA TYR A 42 -9.97 3.21 -4.26
C TYR A 42 -11.46 2.89 -4.40
N GLN A 43 -12.21 3.06 -3.31
CA GLN A 43 -13.66 3.10 -3.38
C GLN A 43 -14.13 4.53 -3.71
N SER A 44 -15.41 4.73 -4.03
CA SER A 44 -15.97 6.02 -4.43
C SER A 44 -15.59 7.16 -3.47
N LEU A 45 -14.75 8.09 -3.94
CA LEU A 45 -14.32 9.28 -3.19
C LEU A 45 -15.50 10.22 -2.84
N ILE A 46 -16.56 10.23 -3.65
CA ILE A 46 -17.70 11.15 -3.47
C ILE A 46 -18.68 10.62 -2.39
N ARG A 47 -18.86 9.30 -2.30
CA ARG A 47 -19.81 8.70 -1.33
C ARG A 47 -19.16 8.31 -0.01
N GLY A 48 -17.83 8.38 0.08
CA GLY A 48 -17.07 7.83 1.20
C GLY A 48 -17.06 6.30 1.12
N GLY A 49 -15.87 5.72 1.14
CA GLY A 49 -15.70 4.27 1.09
C GLY A 49 -14.33 3.88 1.64
N HIS A 50 -14.13 2.59 1.89
CA HIS A 50 -12.83 2.10 2.33
C HIS A 50 -11.87 2.04 1.15
N SER A 51 -10.74 2.73 1.27
CA SER A 51 -9.62 2.55 0.36
C SER A 51 -8.68 1.50 0.93
N PHE A 52 -8.26 0.57 0.09
CA PHE A 52 -7.30 -0.47 0.45
C PHE A 52 -6.06 -0.30 -0.40
N LEU A 53 -4.89 -0.23 0.25
CA LEU A 53 -3.60 -0.24 -0.40
C LEU A 53 -2.89 -1.53 -0.04
N THR A 54 -2.49 -2.31 -1.04
CA THR A 54 -1.75 -3.57 -0.88
C THR A 54 -0.35 -3.40 -1.45
N ILE A 55 0.66 -3.82 -0.71
CA ILE A 55 2.07 -3.78 -1.08
C ILE A 55 2.57 -5.23 -1.13
N ARG A 56 3.29 -5.61 -2.18
CA ARG A 56 3.90 -6.92 -2.39
C ARG A 56 5.35 -6.81 -2.84
#